data_AF-A0A443QVT6-F1
#
_entry.id   AF-A0A443QVT6-F1
#
_cell.length_a   1.000
_cell.length_b   1.000
_cell.length_c   1.000
_cell.angle_alpha   90.00
_cell.angle_beta   90.00
_cell.angle_gamma   90.00
#
_symmetry.space_group_name_H-M   'P 1'
#
loop_
_entity.id
_entity.type
_entity.pdbx_description
1 polymer ?
#
loop_
_entity_poly.entity_id
_entity_poly.type
_entity_poly.pdbx_seq_one_letter_code
_entity_poly.pdbx_strand_id
1 'polypeptide(L)'
;MPKYEKIALKLYDDCLHQDSTEMQKNNGSNVALMRLLKKIGGWPMIQSRWNFNFVLERVYGYIRSTFGLNWIFGVYMYTEADGNALRTILYLDAPSFVVERKLLYSPLTDNKRLDSLNAYKSYIRSVALLLNEDTSLTIKQLNADIEAMIEFEASLMNIASDENSKNTRAIQIKDLNRRYPKVCTELLNTWM
;
A
#
# COMPACT_ATOMS: atom_id res chain seq x y z
N MET A 1 -15.39 -9.36 33.79
CA MET A 1 -14.67 -8.68 32.70
C MET A 1 -15.31 -9.05 31.35
N PRO A 2 -15.97 -8.10 30.68
CA PRO A 2 -16.54 -8.24 29.34
C PRO A 2 -15.56 -8.73 28.27
N LYS A 3 -16.10 -9.33 27.20
CA LYS A 3 -15.31 -9.91 26.09
C LYS A 3 -14.40 -8.90 25.41
N TYR A 4 -14.88 -7.67 25.18
CA TYR A 4 -14.10 -6.61 24.52
C TYR A 4 -12.91 -6.16 25.36
N GLU A 5 -13.08 -6.02 26.68
CA GLU A 5 -11.98 -5.72 27.60
C GLU A 5 -10.93 -6.82 27.58
N LYS A 6 -11.34 -8.10 27.54
CA LYS A 6 -10.38 -9.22 27.49
C LYS A 6 -9.55 -9.19 26.21
N ILE A 7 -10.18 -8.86 25.07
CA ILE A 7 -9.49 -8.72 23.78
C ILE A 7 -8.52 -7.53 23.83
N ALA A 8 -8.96 -6.39 24.38
CA ALA A 8 -8.13 -5.19 24.48
C ALA A 8 -6.90 -5.40 25.38
N LEU A 9 -7.09 -6.00 26.57
CA LEU A 9 -5.96 -6.32 27.45
C LEU A 9 -5.01 -7.32 26.82
N LYS A 10 -5.53 -8.38 26.18
CA LYS A 10 -4.67 -9.33 25.48
C LYS A 10 -3.84 -8.66 24.37
N LEU A 11 -4.46 -7.80 23.56
CA LEU A 11 -3.74 -7.08 22.51
C LEU A 11 -2.66 -6.15 23.10
N TYR A 12 -2.98 -5.47 24.20
CA TYR A 12 -2.03 -4.63 24.92
C TYR A 12 -0.85 -5.44 25.45
N ASP A 13 -1.12 -6.56 26.10
CA ASP A 13 -0.10 -7.46 26.64
C ASP A 13 0.78 -8.06 25.53
N ASP A 14 0.17 -8.53 24.43
CA ASP A 14 0.88 -9.08 23.27
C ASP A 14 1.81 -8.02 22.63
N CYS A 15 1.40 -6.75 22.61
CA CYS A 15 2.20 -5.64 22.08
C CYS A 15 3.36 -5.21 23.00
N LEU A 16 3.22 -5.35 24.32
CA LEU A 16 4.27 -4.96 25.27
C LEU A 16 5.31 -6.05 25.50
N HIS A 17 4.93 -7.33 25.39
CA HIS A 17 5.83 -8.46 25.65
C HIS A 17 6.52 -8.98 24.37
N GLN A 18 7.02 -8.05 23.53
CA GLN A 18 7.72 -8.34 22.26
C GLN A 18 9.03 -9.14 22.45
N ASP A 19 9.64 -9.05 23.63
CA ASP A 19 10.88 -9.75 23.98
C ASP A 19 10.67 -11.18 24.50
N SER A 20 9.43 -11.67 24.48
CA SER A 20 9.16 -13.07 24.84
C SER A 20 9.91 -13.99 23.87
N THR A 21 10.72 -14.89 24.44
CA THR A 21 11.55 -15.86 23.70
C THR A 21 10.73 -16.71 22.73
N GLU A 22 9.42 -16.84 22.92
CA GLU A 22 8.50 -17.55 22.02
C GLU A 22 8.18 -16.79 20.73
N MET A 23 8.04 -15.46 20.75
CA MET A 23 7.84 -14.69 19.50
C MET A 23 9.10 -14.71 18.64
N GLN A 24 10.28 -14.56 19.25
CA GLN A 24 11.55 -14.68 18.53
C GLN A 24 11.82 -16.11 18.02
N LYS A 25 11.44 -17.15 18.78
CA LYS A 25 11.69 -18.57 18.41
C LYS A 25 10.69 -19.15 17.42
N ASN A 26 9.41 -18.76 17.46
CA ASN A 26 8.36 -19.45 16.71
C ASN A 26 7.81 -18.68 15.51
N ASN A 27 7.89 -17.34 15.48
CA ASN A 27 7.41 -16.50 14.37
C ASN A 27 7.89 -15.05 14.54
N GLY A 28 9.19 -14.77 14.33
CA GLY A 28 9.67 -13.38 14.32
C GLY A 28 8.85 -12.52 13.35
N SER A 29 8.74 -11.21 13.58
CA SER A 29 7.95 -10.29 12.75
C SER A 29 8.25 -10.43 11.24
N ASN A 30 9.50 -10.75 10.90
CA ASN A 30 9.92 -11.05 9.53
C ASN A 30 9.23 -12.30 8.95
N VAL A 31 9.03 -13.37 9.72
CA VAL A 31 8.36 -14.61 9.27
C VAL A 31 6.88 -14.36 8.97
N ALA A 32 6.20 -13.63 9.86
CA ALA A 32 4.80 -13.26 9.66
C ALA A 32 4.63 -12.38 8.41
N LEU A 33 5.51 -11.39 8.25
CA LEU A 33 5.52 -10.53 7.07
C LEU A 33 5.85 -11.33 5.79
N MET A 34 6.85 -12.20 5.80
CA MET A 34 7.18 -13.05 4.66
C MET A 34 6.04 -13.99 4.27
N ARG A 35 5.31 -14.55 5.24
CA ARG A 35 4.11 -15.36 4.97
C ARG A 35 3.01 -14.53 4.31
N LEU A 36 2.83 -13.28 4.77
CA LEU A 36 1.91 -12.35 4.14
C LEU A 36 2.33 -12.01 2.70
N LEU A 37 3.60 -11.67 2.49
CA LEU A 37 4.14 -11.37 1.15
C LEU A 37 3.89 -12.54 0.20
N LYS A 38 4.20 -13.78 0.61
CA LYS A 38 3.92 -14.98 -0.20
C LYS A 38 2.45 -15.14 -0.56
N LYS A 39 1.53 -14.81 0.37
CA LYS A 39 0.08 -14.88 0.12
C LYS A 39 -0.39 -13.87 -0.93
N ILE A 40 0.24 -12.70 -1.01
CA ILE A 40 -0.12 -11.64 -1.96
C ILE A 40 0.69 -11.68 -3.26
N GLY A 41 1.53 -12.71 -3.44
CA GLY A 41 2.30 -12.93 -4.67
C GLY A 41 3.78 -12.60 -4.57
N GLY A 42 4.29 -12.26 -3.40
CA GLY A 42 5.69 -11.93 -3.15
C GLY A 42 5.99 -10.43 -3.24
N TRP A 43 7.27 -10.09 -3.18
CA TRP A 43 7.76 -8.73 -3.41
C TRP A 43 8.97 -8.82 -4.34
N PRO A 44 8.85 -8.39 -5.61
CA PRO A 44 9.92 -8.54 -6.61
C PRO A 44 11.28 -8.00 -6.17
N MET A 45 11.28 -6.96 -5.32
CA MET A 45 12.48 -6.31 -4.81
C MET A 45 13.39 -7.23 -3.97
N ILE A 46 12.88 -8.35 -3.46
CA ILE A 46 13.65 -9.33 -2.68
C ILE A 46 13.70 -10.71 -3.36
N GLN A 47 13.29 -10.82 -4.63
CA GLN A 47 13.15 -12.10 -5.35
C GLN A 47 13.68 -11.98 -6.79
N SER A 48 14.85 -12.57 -7.10
CA SER A 48 15.47 -12.42 -8.43
C SER A 48 14.64 -13.03 -9.58
N ARG A 49 13.86 -14.07 -9.27
CA ARG A 49 13.00 -14.79 -10.21
C ARG A 49 11.55 -14.69 -9.78
N TRP A 50 11.08 -13.48 -9.57
CA TRP A 50 9.67 -13.24 -9.27
C TRP A 50 8.80 -13.73 -10.44
N ASN A 51 8.01 -14.77 -10.17
CA ASN A 51 7.08 -15.34 -11.13
C ASN A 51 5.76 -15.60 -10.40
N PHE A 52 4.84 -14.65 -10.57
CA PHE A 52 3.50 -14.74 -10.03
C PHE A 52 2.52 -14.33 -11.13
N ASN A 53 1.40 -15.04 -11.23
CA ASN A 53 0.28 -14.63 -12.08
C ASN A 53 -0.42 -13.42 -11.44
N PHE A 54 0.26 -12.28 -11.48
CA PHE A 54 -0.13 -11.06 -10.83
C PHE A 54 -1.33 -10.46 -11.55
N VAL A 55 -2.44 -10.37 -10.83
CA VAL A 55 -3.64 -9.63 -11.22
C VAL A 55 -3.79 -8.51 -10.22
N LEU A 56 -3.56 -7.27 -10.67
CA LEU A 56 -3.49 -6.11 -9.79
C LEU A 56 -4.74 -5.99 -8.92
N GLU A 57 -5.90 -6.14 -9.53
CA GLU A 57 -7.22 -6.00 -8.90
C GLU A 57 -7.41 -6.98 -7.75
N ARG A 58 -6.95 -8.23 -7.92
CA ARG A 58 -7.05 -9.26 -6.89
C ARG A 58 -6.15 -8.95 -5.70
N VAL A 59 -4.90 -8.61 -5.98
CA VAL A 59 -3.91 -8.29 -4.94
C VAL A 59 -4.32 -7.02 -4.22
N TYR A 60 -4.71 -5.99 -4.97
CA TYR A 60 -5.20 -4.72 -4.47
C TYR A 60 -6.46 -4.90 -3.61
N GLY A 61 -7.47 -5.60 -4.12
CA GLY A 61 -8.72 -5.88 -3.41
C GLY A 61 -8.48 -6.62 -2.09
N TYR A 62 -7.60 -7.63 -2.09
CA TYR A 62 -7.23 -8.35 -0.88
C TYR A 62 -6.51 -7.44 0.13
N ILE A 63 -5.52 -6.66 -0.31
CA ILE A 63 -4.74 -5.77 0.57
C ILE A 63 -5.65 -4.69 1.17
N ARG A 64 -6.50 -4.07 0.35
CA ARG A 64 -7.39 -3.00 0.79
C ARG A 64 -8.50 -3.50 1.72
N SER A 65 -9.06 -4.70 1.48
CA SER A 65 -10.12 -5.30 2.33
C SER A 65 -9.59 -5.86 3.64
N THR A 66 -8.38 -6.41 3.62
CA THR A 66 -7.77 -7.03 4.82
C THR A 66 -7.05 -6.02 5.70
N PHE A 67 -6.34 -5.05 5.10
CA PHE A 67 -5.43 -4.15 5.83
C PHE A 67 -5.80 -2.67 5.72
N GLY A 68 -6.79 -2.31 4.90
CA GLY A 68 -7.20 -0.92 4.77
C GLY A 68 -6.27 -0.03 3.93
N LEU A 69 -5.27 -0.60 3.24
CA LEU A 69 -4.24 0.18 2.55
C LEU A 69 -4.69 0.69 1.17
N ASN A 70 -4.43 1.97 0.88
CA ASN A 70 -4.77 2.69 -0.35
C ASN A 70 -3.49 3.09 -1.11
N TRP A 71 -2.89 2.18 -1.89
CA TRP A 71 -1.53 2.35 -2.42
C TRP A 71 -1.45 2.69 -3.93
N ILE A 72 -2.54 2.49 -4.67
CA ILE A 72 -2.67 2.90 -6.10
C ILE A 72 -3.94 3.75 -6.29
N PHE A 73 -5.02 3.36 -5.63
CA PHE A 73 -6.26 4.12 -5.56
C PHE A 73 -6.59 4.44 -4.10
N GLY A 74 -7.31 5.52 -3.86
CA GLY A 74 -8.06 5.71 -2.63
C GLY A 74 -9.43 5.08 -2.81
N VAL A 75 -9.81 4.10 -2.00
CA VAL A 75 -11.16 3.52 -2.05
C VAL A 75 -11.84 3.74 -0.71
N TYR A 76 -12.97 4.43 -0.71
CA TYR A 76 -13.69 4.80 0.50
C TYR A 76 -15.19 4.59 0.35
N MET A 77 -15.85 4.21 1.44
CA MET A 77 -17.31 4.19 1.51
C MET A 77 -17.76 5.26 2.48
N TYR A 78 -18.61 6.17 2.02
CA TYR A 78 -19.25 7.15 2.87
C TYR A 78 -20.76 6.97 2.77
N THR A 79 -21.43 7.04 3.91
CA THR A 79 -22.89 7.07 3.97
C THR A 79 -23.31 8.51 4.21
N GLU A 80 -24.07 9.05 3.27
CA GLU A 80 -24.54 10.42 3.28
C GLU A 80 -26.07 10.43 3.34
N ALA A 81 -26.63 11.43 4.03
CA ALA A 81 -28.06 11.66 4.04
C ALA A 81 -28.46 12.40 2.76
N ASP A 82 -29.43 11.85 2.03
CA ASP A 82 -30.09 12.51 0.91
C ASP A 82 -31.58 12.66 1.25
N GLY A 83 -31.93 13.83 1.81
CA GLY A 83 -33.23 14.09 2.41
C GLY A 83 -33.51 13.13 3.58
N ASN A 84 -34.55 12.30 3.42
CA ASN A 84 -34.95 11.31 4.44
C ASN A 84 -34.34 9.91 4.20
N ALA A 85 -33.51 9.73 3.18
CA ALA A 85 -32.88 8.46 2.84
C ALA A 85 -31.37 8.50 3.16
N LEU A 86 -30.82 7.35 3.54
CA LEU A 86 -29.37 7.16 3.61
C LEU A 86 -28.89 6.53 2.30
N ARG A 87 -27.83 7.08 1.71
CA ARG A 87 -27.18 6.53 0.52
C ARG A 87 -25.71 6.28 0.83
N THR A 88 -25.23 5.09 0.51
CA THR A 88 -23.81 4.77 0.58
C THR A 88 -23.18 5.00 -0.79
N ILE A 89 -22.16 5.85 -0.83
CA ILE A 89 -21.42 6.22 -2.02
C ILE A 89 -20.01 5.63 -1.91
N LEU A 90 -19.60 4.96 -2.98
CA LEU A 90 -18.23 4.51 -3.16
C LEU A 90 -17.42 5.62 -3.83
N TYR A 91 -16.37 6.07 -3.13
CA TYR A 91 -15.44 7.06 -3.63
C TYR A 91 -14.16 6.38 -4.12
N LEU A 92 -13.75 6.76 -5.33
CA LEU A 92 -12.43 6.46 -5.90
C LEU A 92 -11.64 7.76 -5.97
N ASP A 93 -10.49 7.79 -5.32
CA ASP A 93 -9.65 8.98 -5.15
C ASP A 93 -8.17 8.66 -5.40
N ALA A 94 -7.30 9.66 -5.25
CA ALA A 94 -5.86 9.47 -5.18
C ALA A 94 -5.44 8.52 -4.05
N PRO A 95 -4.34 7.78 -4.22
CA PRO A 95 -3.80 6.92 -3.18
C PRO A 95 -3.25 7.72 -1.99
N SER A 96 -3.01 7.01 -0.90
CA SER A 96 -2.22 7.52 0.22
C SER A 96 -0.73 7.44 -0.12
N PHE A 97 -0.04 8.58 -0.03
CA PHE A 97 1.42 8.64 -0.20
C PHE A 97 2.13 8.55 1.15
N VAL A 98 3.19 7.75 1.23
CA VAL A 98 4.02 7.61 2.43
C VAL A 98 4.91 8.83 2.65
N VAL A 99 5.38 9.43 1.55
CA VAL A 99 6.22 10.62 1.57
C VAL A 99 5.42 11.87 1.21
N GLU A 100 5.78 12.99 1.82
CA GLU A 100 5.16 14.27 1.52
C GLU A 100 5.39 14.68 0.05
N ARG A 101 4.41 15.36 -0.53
CA ARG A 101 4.45 15.74 -1.95
C ARG A 101 5.69 16.52 -2.38
N LYS A 102 6.14 17.42 -1.50
CA LYS A 102 7.33 18.26 -1.72
C LYS A 102 8.62 17.45 -1.88
N LEU A 103 8.64 16.19 -1.43
CA LEU A 103 9.83 15.34 -1.48
C LEU A 103 10.07 14.72 -2.85
N LEU A 104 9.00 14.42 -3.61
CA LEU A 104 9.09 13.78 -4.93
C LEU A 104 8.92 14.76 -6.10
N TYR A 105 8.27 15.91 -5.91
CA TYR A 105 7.86 16.79 -7.02
C TYR A 105 8.68 18.10 -7.16
N SER A 106 9.30 18.62 -6.10
CA SER A 106 10.01 19.92 -6.17
C SER A 106 11.42 19.78 -6.81
N PRO A 107 11.99 20.84 -7.43
CA PRO A 107 13.34 20.80 -8.00
C PRO A 107 14.41 20.29 -7.01
N LEU A 108 15.42 19.55 -7.49
CA LEU A 108 16.51 18.93 -6.69
C LEU A 108 17.48 19.94 -6.06
N THR A 109 17.19 21.23 -6.11
CA THR A 109 18.08 22.30 -5.62
C THR A 109 18.07 22.46 -4.10
N ASP A 110 17.19 21.75 -3.38
CA ASP A 110 17.11 21.77 -1.92
C ASP A 110 17.81 20.53 -1.32
N ASN A 111 18.94 20.76 -0.65
CA ASN A 111 19.74 19.71 -0.01
C ASN A 111 18.93 18.90 1.03
N LYS A 112 18.00 19.52 1.77
CA LYS A 112 17.17 18.81 2.76
C LYS A 112 16.20 17.83 2.11
N ARG A 113 15.77 18.14 0.88
CA ARG A 113 14.92 17.24 0.09
C ARG A 113 15.71 16.02 -0.36
N LEU A 114 16.93 16.24 -0.84
CA LEU A 114 17.84 15.16 -1.24
C LEU A 114 18.11 14.22 -0.07
N ASP A 115 18.35 14.76 1.12
CA ASP A 115 18.54 13.98 2.35
C ASP A 115 17.30 13.12 2.69
N SER A 116 16.10 13.70 2.61
CA SER A 116 14.85 12.98 2.90
C SER A 116 14.57 11.86 1.89
N LEU A 117 14.82 12.12 0.60
CA LEU A 117 14.69 11.10 -0.45
C LEU A 117 15.71 9.97 -0.26
N ASN A 118 16.96 10.31 0.08
CA ASN A 118 18.00 9.34 0.37
C ASN A 118 17.68 8.51 1.61
N ALA A 119 17.09 9.11 2.64
CA ALA A 119 16.61 8.39 3.82
C ALA A 119 15.50 7.41 3.47
N TYR A 120 14.54 7.81 2.62
CA TYR A 120 13.48 6.93 2.17
C TYR A 120 14.01 5.74 1.36
N LYS A 121 14.90 5.99 0.39
CA LYS A 121 15.60 4.94 -0.37
C LYS A 121 16.40 4.01 0.54
N SER A 122 17.07 4.56 1.55
CA SER A 122 17.85 3.79 2.53
C SER A 122 16.96 2.93 3.42
N TYR A 123 15.77 3.43 3.81
CA TYR A 123 14.77 2.66 4.54
C TYR A 123 14.28 1.47 3.72
N ILE A 124 13.86 1.70 2.47
CA ILE A 124 13.40 0.64 1.56
C ILE A 124 14.49 -0.43 1.38
N ARG A 125 15.73 0.00 1.12
CA ARG A 125 16.89 -0.91 1.00
C ARG A 125 17.09 -1.73 2.27
N SER A 126 17.02 -1.10 3.44
CA SER A 126 17.22 -1.78 4.73
C SER A 126 16.14 -2.84 4.96
N VAL A 127 14.87 -2.52 4.69
CA VAL A 127 13.76 -3.48 4.78
C VAL A 127 13.97 -4.64 3.80
N ALA A 128 14.35 -4.37 2.55
CA ALA A 128 14.63 -5.40 1.55
C ALA A 128 15.77 -6.33 1.99
N LEU A 129 16.85 -5.79 2.55
CA LEU A 129 17.97 -6.58 3.06
C LEU A 129 17.62 -7.41 4.30
N LEU A 130 16.77 -6.88 5.19
CA LEU A 130 16.30 -7.60 6.38
C LEU A 130 15.37 -8.77 6.03
N LEU A 131 14.58 -8.62 4.97
CA LEU A 131 13.65 -9.64 4.48
C LEU A 131 14.28 -10.59 3.46
N ASN A 132 15.51 -10.33 3.03
CA ASN A 132 16.14 -10.90 1.85
C ASN A 132 15.89 -12.41 1.72
N GLU A 133 15.04 -12.76 0.76
CA GLU A 133 14.69 -14.16 0.48
C GLU A 133 15.68 -14.80 -0.49
N ASP A 134 16.39 -13.98 -1.27
CA ASP A 134 17.21 -14.45 -2.38
C ASP A 134 18.66 -13.92 -2.31
N THR A 135 19.59 -14.81 -2.02
CA THR A 135 21.02 -14.50 -1.95
C THR A 135 21.64 -14.12 -3.30
N SER A 136 20.93 -14.34 -4.41
CA SER A 136 21.41 -13.98 -5.76
C SER A 136 21.07 -12.54 -6.16
N LEU A 137 20.26 -11.83 -5.36
CA LEU A 137 19.88 -10.45 -5.67
C LEU A 137 21.07 -9.51 -5.41
N THR A 138 21.53 -8.84 -6.46
CA THR A 138 22.67 -7.93 -6.36
C THR A 138 22.23 -6.56 -5.80
N ILE A 139 23.11 -5.89 -5.06
CA ILE A 139 22.86 -4.51 -4.59
C ILE A 139 22.57 -3.56 -5.77
N LYS A 140 23.18 -3.81 -6.93
CA LYS A 140 22.92 -3.04 -8.15
C LYS A 140 21.46 -3.21 -8.61
N GLN A 141 20.95 -4.45 -8.65
CA GLN A 141 19.54 -4.71 -9.00
C GLN A 141 18.60 -4.07 -7.98
N LEU A 142 18.86 -4.27 -6.68
CA LEU A 142 18.07 -3.67 -5.61
C LEU A 142 17.95 -2.14 -5.76
N ASN A 143 19.07 -1.47 -6.03
CA ASN A 143 19.08 -0.03 -6.22
C ASN A 143 18.28 0.40 -7.45
N ALA A 144 18.39 -0.34 -8.56
CA ALA A 144 17.61 -0.05 -9.76
C ALA A 144 16.10 -0.20 -9.51
N ASP A 145 15.68 -1.25 -8.80
CA ASP A 145 14.27 -1.47 -8.46
C ASP A 145 13.73 -0.39 -7.52
N ILE A 146 14.55 0.07 -6.56
CA ILE A 146 14.20 1.20 -5.67
C ILE A 146 14.02 2.48 -6.49
N GLU A 147 14.92 2.80 -7.42
CA GLU A 147 14.77 3.98 -8.28
C GLU A 147 13.50 3.90 -9.12
N ALA A 148 13.24 2.76 -9.75
CA ALA A 148 12.02 2.55 -10.55
C ALA A 148 10.74 2.71 -9.71
N MET A 149 10.74 2.23 -8.47
CA MET A 149 9.62 2.41 -7.54
C MET A 149 9.41 3.89 -7.16
N ILE A 150 10.50 4.62 -6.89
CA ILE A 150 10.44 6.06 -6.59
C ILE A 150 9.94 6.86 -7.80
N GLU A 151 10.38 6.53 -9.01
CA GLU A 151 9.92 7.15 -10.25
C GLU A 151 8.43 6.90 -10.49
N PHE A 152 7.96 5.67 -10.19
CA PHE A 152 6.55 5.32 -10.25
C PHE A 152 5.72 6.15 -9.24
N GLU A 153 6.15 6.22 -7.97
CA GLU A 153 5.47 7.02 -6.95
C GLU A 153 5.44 8.51 -7.30
N ALA A 154 6.55 9.05 -7.81
CA ALA A 154 6.62 10.45 -8.24
C ALA A 154 5.65 10.73 -9.40
N SER A 155 5.56 9.82 -10.36
CA SER A 155 4.64 9.93 -11.50
C SER A 155 3.17 9.87 -11.02
N LEU A 156 2.86 8.94 -10.12
CA LEU A 156 1.53 8.80 -9.53
C LEU A 156 1.12 10.04 -8.75
N MET A 157 2.04 10.60 -7.96
CA MET A 157 1.83 11.81 -7.19
C MET A 157 1.64 13.07 -8.05
N ASN A 158 2.36 13.15 -9.17
CA ASN A 158 2.18 14.22 -10.14
C ASN A 158 0.75 14.19 -10.72
N ILE A 159 0.29 13.01 -11.15
CA ILE A 159 -1.08 12.82 -11.64
C ILE A 159 -2.12 13.17 -10.57
N ALA A 160 -1.89 12.73 -9.33
CA ALA A 160 -2.77 13.02 -8.18
C ALA A 160 -2.76 14.49 -7.74
N SER A 161 -1.81 15.30 -8.23
CA SER A 161 -1.71 16.73 -7.88
C SER A 161 -2.25 17.66 -8.96
N ASP A 162 -2.64 17.13 -10.12
CA ASP A 162 -3.28 17.89 -11.21
C ASP A 162 -4.54 18.59 -10.68
N GLU A 163 -4.76 19.86 -11.02
CA GLU A 163 -5.95 20.59 -10.57
C GLU A 163 -7.25 19.93 -11.00
N ASN A 164 -7.25 19.25 -12.15
CA ASN A 164 -8.39 18.49 -12.64
C ASN A 164 -8.72 17.27 -11.77
N SER A 165 -7.74 16.75 -11.02
CA SER A 165 -7.94 15.63 -10.09
C SER A 165 -8.81 16.01 -8.89
N LYS A 166 -8.96 17.30 -8.60
CA LYS A 166 -9.81 17.81 -7.49
C LYS A 166 -11.30 17.84 -7.83
N ASN A 167 -11.68 17.54 -9.07
CA ASN A 167 -13.07 17.58 -9.50
C ASN A 167 -13.77 16.26 -9.15
N THR A 168 -14.78 16.34 -8.28
CA THR A 168 -15.65 15.19 -7.97
C THR A 168 -16.62 14.93 -9.12
N ARG A 169 -16.72 13.67 -9.57
CA ARG A 169 -17.63 13.26 -10.64
C ARG A 169 -18.37 11.99 -10.25
N ALA A 170 -19.68 12.10 -10.06
CA ALA A 170 -20.52 10.94 -9.82
C ALA A 170 -20.78 10.16 -11.13
N ILE A 171 -20.64 8.84 -11.07
CA ILE A 171 -20.97 7.91 -12.15
C ILE A 171 -21.66 6.68 -11.59
N GLN A 172 -22.45 6.00 -12.43
CA GLN A 172 -22.92 4.66 -12.08
C GLN A 172 -21.78 3.65 -12.29
N ILE A 173 -21.70 2.63 -11.44
CA ILE A 173 -20.65 1.59 -11.51
C ILE A 173 -20.60 0.94 -12.89
N LYS A 174 -21.76 0.72 -13.52
CA LYS A 174 -21.87 0.15 -14.88
C LYS A 174 -21.17 1.01 -15.96
N ASP A 175 -20.97 2.29 -15.71
CA ASP A 175 -20.32 3.23 -16.62
C ASP A 175 -18.81 3.36 -16.37
N LEU A 176 -18.29 2.76 -15.29
CA LEU A 176 -16.88 2.88 -14.89
C LEU A 176 -15.93 2.38 -15.98
N ASN A 177 -16.12 1.14 -16.45
CA ASN A 177 -15.30 0.56 -17.53
C ASN A 177 -15.41 1.37 -18.84
N ARG A 178 -16.56 1.99 -19.11
CA ARG A 178 -16.75 2.82 -20.31
C ARG A 178 -15.96 4.12 -20.23
N ARG A 179 -15.92 4.77 -19.07
CA ARG A 179 -15.20 6.04 -18.86
C ARG A 179 -13.71 5.84 -18.57
N TYR A 180 -13.37 4.76 -17.88
CA TYR A 180 -12.03 4.44 -17.43
C TYR A 180 -11.71 2.99 -17.81
N PRO A 181 -11.48 2.68 -19.10
CA PRO A 181 -11.34 1.31 -19.59
C PRO A 181 -10.12 0.57 -19.05
N LYS A 182 -9.16 1.28 -18.46
CA LYS A 182 -8.00 0.71 -17.78
C LYS A 182 -8.26 0.37 -16.31
N VAL A 183 -9.38 0.81 -15.73
CA VAL A 183 -9.80 0.47 -14.37
C VAL A 183 -10.75 -0.71 -14.49
N CYS A 184 -10.31 -1.89 -14.12
CA CYS A 184 -11.15 -3.08 -14.18
C CYS A 184 -12.17 -3.10 -13.02
N THR A 185 -13.44 -3.37 -13.34
CA THR A 185 -14.52 -3.52 -12.36
C THR A 185 -14.32 -4.64 -11.35
N GLU A 186 -13.45 -5.63 -11.63
CA GLU A 186 -13.13 -6.69 -10.67
C GLU A 186 -12.55 -6.14 -9.36
N LEU A 187 -11.89 -4.97 -9.41
CA LEU A 187 -11.44 -4.24 -8.23
C LEU A 187 -12.59 -3.91 -7.27
N LEU A 188 -13.80 -3.73 -7.79
CA LEU A 188 -15.02 -3.39 -7.05
C LEU A 188 -15.84 -4.62 -6.65
N ASN A 189 -15.70 -5.75 -7.32
CA ASN A 189 -16.46 -6.97 -7.03
C ASN A 189 -16.10 -7.60 -5.68
N THR A 190 -14.93 -7.29 -5.11
CA THR A 190 -14.56 -7.71 -3.75
C THR A 190 -15.39 -7.02 -2.64
N TRP A 191 -16.23 -6.05 -3.00
CA TRP A 191 -16.89 -5.12 -2.09
C TRP A 191 -18.42 -5.07 -2.23
N MET A 192 -18.96 -5.72 -3.27
CA MET A 192 -20.40 -5.91 -3.49
C MET A 192 -20.79 -7.32 -3.08
#